data_AF-A0A9E1QAT1-F1
#
_entry.id   AF-A0A9E1QAT1-F1
#
_cell.length_a   1.000
_cell.length_b   1.000
_cell.length_c   1.000
_cell.angle_alpha   90.00
_cell.angle_beta   90.00
_cell.angle_gamma   90.00
#
_symmetry.space_group_name_H-M   'P 1'
#
loop_
_entity.id
_entity.type
_entity.pdbx_description
1 polymer ?
#
loop_
_entity_poly.entity_id
_entity_poly.type
_entity_poly.pdbx_seq_one_letter_code
_entity_poly.pdbx_strand_id
1 'polypeptide(L)'
;NWHPLQPLGTEGQGWVFDTNPYKLSGLAIPVGMGFKINLGSSLAFQLEWGIRKTWTDYLDDVSTSYVNPVEIRQARGDLAFEMADRILVLPDGVSSSEGLQRGDPGLDDKYGYFLASIAFRVSKKPTSCWNQ
;
A
#
# COMPACT_ATOMS: atom_id res chain seq x y z
N ASN A 1 -8.92 -4.98 -16.08
CA ASN A 1 -8.43 -3.61 -16.35
C ASN A 1 -8.05 -2.95 -15.04
N TRP A 2 -6.96 -2.19 -15.02
CA TRP A 2 -6.54 -1.41 -13.84
C TRP A 2 -7.25 -0.06 -13.84
N HIS A 3 -7.69 0.42 -12.68
CA HIS A 3 -8.38 1.69 -12.50
C HIS A 3 -7.75 2.47 -11.33
N PRO A 4 -7.47 3.78 -11.48
CA PRO A 4 -7.03 4.61 -10.36
C PRO A 4 -8.21 4.93 -9.44
N LEU A 5 -8.05 4.74 -8.12
CA LEU A 5 -9.14 4.91 -7.14
C LEU A 5 -9.32 6.36 -6.66
N GLN A 6 -8.23 7.09 -6.41
CA GLN A 6 -8.27 8.49 -5.96
C GLN A 6 -9.18 9.40 -6.82
N PRO A 7 -9.17 9.32 -8.17
CA PRO A 7 -10.07 10.13 -9.00
C PRO A 7 -11.55 9.70 -8.93
N LEU A 8 -11.83 8.46 -8.53
CA LEU A 8 -13.19 7.95 -8.33
C LEU A 8 -13.79 8.45 -7.02
N GLY A 9 -12.95 8.78 -6.03
CA GLY A 9 -13.40 9.32 -4.74
C GLY A 9 -14.32 8.36 -4.00
N THR A 10 -13.86 7.13 -3.75
CA THR A 10 -14.68 6.01 -3.22
C THR A 10 -15.30 6.26 -1.85
N GLU A 11 -14.74 7.15 -1.03
CA GLU A 11 -15.32 7.56 0.26
C GLU A 11 -15.83 9.02 0.23
N GLY A 12 -16.08 9.58 -0.95
CA GLY A 12 -16.58 10.95 -1.08
C GLY A 12 -15.52 11.98 -1.44
N GLN A 13 -14.26 11.57 -1.62
CA GLN A 13 -13.16 12.51 -1.79
C GLN A 13 -13.32 13.34 -3.07
N GLY A 14 -13.38 14.66 -2.93
CA GLY A 14 -13.51 15.63 -4.01
C GLY A 14 -14.91 15.79 -4.58
N TRP A 15 -15.96 15.25 -3.94
CA TRP A 15 -17.36 15.47 -4.34
C TRP A 15 -18.36 15.52 -3.18
N VAL A 16 -18.04 14.95 -2.03
CA VAL A 16 -18.76 15.20 -0.77
C VAL A 16 -18.23 16.49 -0.14
N PHE A 17 -19.12 17.26 0.48
CA PHE A 17 -18.75 18.50 1.16
C PHE A 17 -17.64 18.26 2.20
N ASP A 18 -16.62 19.13 2.20
CA ASP A 18 -15.47 19.10 3.10
C ASP A 18 -14.60 17.82 3.05
N THR A 19 -14.80 16.95 2.05
CA THR A 19 -13.98 15.74 1.86
C THR A 19 -12.99 15.95 0.72
N ASN A 20 -11.72 16.16 1.03
CA ASN A 20 -10.69 16.45 0.03
C ASN A 20 -10.01 15.17 -0.48
N PRO A 21 -9.57 15.13 -1.76
CA PRO A 21 -8.72 14.06 -2.28
C PRO A 21 -7.43 13.90 -1.46
N TYR A 22 -7.11 12.66 -1.11
CA TYR A 22 -5.86 12.33 -0.43
C TYR A 22 -4.65 12.49 -1.36
N LYS A 23 -3.45 12.63 -0.80
CA LYS A 23 -2.22 12.82 -1.59
C LYS A 23 -1.69 11.49 -2.10
N LEU A 24 -1.30 11.45 -3.37
CA LEU A 24 -0.62 10.27 -3.98
C LEU A 24 0.87 10.20 -3.66
N SER A 25 1.44 11.28 -3.11
CA SER A 25 2.84 11.37 -2.71
C SER A 25 2.95 11.54 -1.20
N GLY A 26 3.82 10.76 -0.57
CA GLY A 26 4.08 10.84 0.86
C GLY A 26 5.53 10.48 1.18
N LEU A 27 5.90 10.73 2.43
CA LEU A 27 7.15 10.25 2.99
C LEU A 27 6.91 8.88 3.63
N ALA A 28 7.95 8.06 3.75
CA ALA A 28 7.92 6.87 4.58
C ALA A 28 9.28 6.64 5.26
N ILE A 29 9.27 6.21 6.52
CA ILE A 29 10.49 5.81 7.23
C ILE A 29 10.61 4.29 7.15
N PRO A 30 11.65 3.77 6.47
CA PRO A 30 11.95 2.34 6.49
C PRO A 30 12.67 1.98 7.80
N VAL A 31 12.16 0.98 8.49
CA VAL A 31 12.84 0.32 9.62
C VAL A 31 12.88 -1.16 9.32
N GLY A 32 14.05 -1.77 9.45
CA GLY A 32 14.21 -3.18 9.11
C GLY A 32 15.48 -3.78 9.69
N MET A 33 15.57 -5.10 9.56
CA MET A 33 16.73 -5.88 9.94
C MET A 33 16.97 -6.96 8.89
N GLY A 34 18.22 -7.38 8.77
CA GLY A 34 18.60 -8.39 7.80
C GLY A 34 19.76 -9.24 8.28
N PHE A 35 19.85 -10.42 7.69
CA PHE A 35 20.93 -11.37 7.89
C PHE A 35 21.72 -11.50 6.59
N LYS A 36 23.04 -11.46 6.71
CA LYS A 36 23.95 -11.71 5.62
C LYS A 36 24.86 -12.88 5.97
N ILE A 37 24.90 -13.87 5.09
CA ILE A 37 25.76 -15.04 5.22
C ILE A 37 26.65 -15.13 3.99
N ASN A 38 27.96 -15.17 4.20
CA ASN A 38 28.92 -15.41 3.10
C ASN A 38 29.09 -16.92 2.90
N LEU A 39 28.75 -17.39 1.71
CA LEU A 39 28.93 -18.77 1.26
C LEU A 39 30.29 -18.87 0.54
N GLY A 40 31.37 -18.97 1.32
CA GLY A 40 32.73 -18.98 0.81
C GLY A 40 33.25 -17.58 0.43
N SER A 41 34.24 -17.52 -0.47
CA SER A 41 34.95 -16.28 -0.81
C SER A 41 34.26 -15.42 -1.86
N SER A 42 33.34 -16.01 -2.63
CA SER A 42 32.80 -15.42 -3.87
C SER A 42 31.28 -15.27 -3.88
N LEU A 43 30.55 -15.89 -2.95
CA LEU A 43 29.10 -15.88 -2.89
C LEU A 43 28.62 -15.41 -1.53
N ALA A 44 27.56 -14.61 -1.49
CA ALA A 44 26.86 -14.22 -0.28
C ALA A 44 25.36 -14.24 -0.49
N PHE A 45 24.63 -14.64 0.55
CA PHE A 45 23.18 -14.62 0.61
C PHE A 45 22.74 -13.60 1.65
N GLN A 46 21.71 -12.83 1.33
CA GLN A 46 21.17 -11.76 2.16
C GLN A 46 19.66 -11.91 2.25
N LEU A 47 19.14 -11.87 3.47
CA LEU A 47 17.71 -11.78 3.77
C LEU A 47 17.46 -10.50 4.52
N GLU A 48 16.49 -9.72 4.08
CA GLU A 48 16.07 -8.49 4.74
C GLU A 48 14.57 -8.53 4.98
N TRP A 49 14.17 -8.06 6.15
CA TRP A 49 12.80 -7.78 6.49
C TRP A 49 12.70 -6.33 6.92
N GLY A 50 11.70 -5.63 6.42
CA GLY A 50 11.48 -4.23 6.80
C GLY A 50 10.01 -3.86 6.78
N ILE A 51 9.71 -2.81 7.53
CA ILE A 51 8.43 -2.13 7.54
C ILE A 51 8.68 -0.69 7.12
N ARG A 52 7.76 -0.12 6.35
CA ARG A 52 7.71 1.31 6.06
C ARG A 52 6.56 1.91 6.84
N LYS A 53 6.88 2.76 7.82
CA LYS A 53 5.89 3.61 8.46
C LYS A 53 5.56 4.75 7.51
N THR A 54 4.29 4.91 7.17
CA THR A 54 3.79 6.06 6.39
C THR A 54 3.12 7.07 7.33
N TRP A 55 2.66 8.19 6.77
CA TRP A 55 1.89 9.24 7.46
C TRP A 55 0.59 9.52 6.71
N THR A 56 0.00 8.46 6.18
CA THR A 56 -1.28 8.51 5.47
C THR A 56 -2.08 7.29 5.87
N ASP A 57 -3.38 7.47 5.97
CA ASP A 57 -4.39 6.42 6.18
C ASP A 57 -5.16 6.19 4.86
N TYR A 58 -4.45 6.17 3.74
CA TYR A 58 -5.04 6.06 2.40
C TYR A 58 -4.14 5.26 1.46
N LEU A 59 -3.33 4.35 2.01
CA LEU A 59 -2.41 3.53 1.22
C LEU A 59 -3.17 2.60 0.27
N ASP A 60 -4.34 2.13 0.68
CA ASP A 60 -5.24 1.24 -0.06
C ASP A 60 -6.57 1.89 -0.42
N ASP A 61 -6.64 3.24 -0.40
CA ASP A 61 -7.87 4.02 -0.68
C ASP A 61 -8.98 3.82 0.38
N VAL A 62 -8.63 3.38 1.60
CA VAL A 62 -9.57 3.13 2.71
C VAL A 62 -9.18 3.89 3.96
N SER A 63 -10.12 4.65 4.54
CA SER A 63 -9.89 5.45 5.76
C SER A 63 -11.11 5.55 6.64
N THR A 64 -12.29 5.83 6.07
CA THR A 64 -13.44 6.31 6.83
C THR A 64 -14.60 5.31 6.80
N SER A 65 -15.73 5.72 6.25
CA SER A 65 -16.97 4.96 6.18
C SER A 65 -17.47 4.89 4.74
N TYR A 66 -18.37 3.94 4.49
CA TYR A 66 -19.02 3.85 3.20
C TYR A 66 -19.95 5.05 2.97
N VAL A 67 -19.85 5.62 1.78
CA VAL A 67 -20.77 6.64 1.27
C VAL A 67 -22.10 6.03 0.84
N ASN A 68 -23.13 6.87 0.71
CA ASN A 68 -24.42 6.44 0.21
C ASN A 68 -24.30 5.83 -1.21
N PRO A 69 -24.77 4.58 -1.42
CA PRO A 69 -24.71 3.89 -2.72
C PRO A 69 -25.35 4.64 -3.90
N VAL A 70 -26.43 5.39 -3.63
CA VAL A 70 -27.16 6.15 -4.64
C VAL A 70 -26.38 7.40 -5.00
N GLU A 71 -25.82 8.10 -4.00
CA GLU A 71 -25.06 9.34 -4.23
C GLU A 71 -23.78 9.09 -5.02
N ILE A 72 -22.99 8.07 -4.67
CA ILE A 72 -21.75 7.77 -5.41
C ILE A 72 -22.04 7.38 -6.86
N ARG A 73 -23.10 6.62 -7.10
CA ARG A 73 -23.49 6.24 -8.47
C ARG A 73 -23.92 7.46 -9.29
N GLN A 74 -24.63 8.40 -8.68
CA GLN A 74 -25.04 9.65 -9.33
C GLN A 74 -23.87 10.61 -9.57
N ALA A 75 -22.97 10.75 -8.60
CA ALA A 75 -21.87 11.71 -8.65
C ALA A 75 -20.67 11.21 -9.49
N ARG A 76 -20.39 9.90 -9.47
CA ARG A 76 -19.15 9.31 -10.01
C ARG A 76 -19.38 8.12 -10.95
N GLY A 77 -20.59 7.58 -11.03
CA GLY A 77 -20.97 6.50 -11.93
C GLY A 77 -20.85 5.09 -11.33
N ASP A 78 -21.29 4.10 -12.11
CA ASP A 78 -21.35 2.69 -11.65
C ASP A 78 -19.98 2.12 -11.27
N LEU A 79 -18.91 2.52 -11.99
CA LEU A 79 -17.55 2.07 -11.69
C LEU A 79 -17.08 2.50 -10.30
N ALA A 80 -17.38 3.74 -9.90
CA ALA A 80 -16.99 4.23 -8.59
C ALA A 80 -17.75 3.51 -7.47
N PHE A 81 -19.05 3.26 -7.69
CA PHE A 81 -19.88 2.46 -6.79
C PHE A 81 -19.31 1.04 -6.58
N GLU A 82 -19.00 0.32 -7.67
CA GLU A 82 -18.44 -1.04 -7.61
C GLU A 82 -17.05 -1.10 -6.95
N MET A 83 -16.27 -0.02 -7.05
CA MET A 83 -14.95 0.06 -6.43
C MET A 83 -15.00 0.48 -4.96
N ALA A 84 -15.98 1.31 -4.58
CA ALA A 84 -16.17 1.79 -3.22
C ALA A 84 -16.70 0.70 -2.28
N ASP A 85 -17.69 -0.07 -2.75
CA ASP A 85 -18.36 -1.10 -1.97
C ASP A 85 -18.12 -2.50 -2.54
N ARG A 86 -17.43 -3.33 -1.75
CA ARG A 86 -17.17 -4.75 -2.06
C ARG A 86 -17.73 -5.69 -1.01
N ILE A 87 -18.68 -5.23 -0.20
CA ILE A 87 -19.30 -6.06 0.83
C ILE A 87 -20.11 -7.19 0.17
N LEU A 88 -19.91 -8.42 0.64
CA LEU A 88 -20.63 -9.60 0.11
C LEU A 88 -21.92 -9.88 0.86
N VAL A 89 -21.93 -9.64 2.17
CA VAL A 89 -23.05 -9.88 3.07
C VAL A 89 -23.14 -8.71 4.03
N LEU A 90 -24.30 -8.04 4.04
CA LEU A 90 -24.58 -6.97 4.97
C LEU A 90 -24.85 -7.55 6.38
N PRO A 91 -24.48 -6.85 7.45
CA PRO A 91 -24.87 -7.22 8.81
C PRO A 91 -26.39 -7.33 8.96
N ASP A 92 -26.84 -8.22 9.85
CA ASP A 92 -28.26 -8.40 10.13
C ASP A 92 -28.91 -7.08 10.59
N GLY A 93 -30.04 -6.74 9.97
CA GLY A 93 -30.79 -5.52 10.27
C GLY A 93 -30.28 -4.25 9.56
N VAL A 94 -29.28 -4.37 8.68
CA VAL A 94 -28.74 -3.25 7.88
C VAL A 94 -29.16 -3.41 6.41
N SER A 95 -29.78 -2.37 5.85
CA SER A 95 -30.27 -2.37 4.45
C SER A 95 -29.29 -1.75 3.45
N SER A 96 -28.28 -1.02 3.92
CA SER A 96 -27.29 -0.29 3.11
C SER A 96 -25.94 -0.29 3.82
N SER A 97 -24.85 -0.33 3.06
CA SER A 97 -23.49 -0.20 3.61
C SER A 97 -23.19 1.20 4.15
N GLU A 98 -23.99 2.20 3.79
CA GLU A 98 -23.82 3.60 4.19
C GLU A 98 -23.54 3.76 5.69
N GLY A 99 -22.46 4.47 6.01
CA GLY A 99 -22.07 4.76 7.39
C GLY A 99 -21.43 3.58 8.14
N LEU A 100 -21.38 2.37 7.56
CA LEU A 100 -20.57 1.30 8.12
C LEU A 100 -19.09 1.65 8.05
N GLN A 101 -18.33 1.14 9.01
CA GLN A 101 -16.88 1.33 9.06
C GLN A 101 -16.22 0.65 7.85
N ARG A 102 -15.43 1.43 7.09
CA ARG A 102 -14.62 0.94 5.97
C ARG A 102 -13.15 0.88 6.35
N GLY A 103 -12.64 1.94 7.00
CA GLY A 103 -11.29 2.06 7.53
C GLY A 103 -11.23 2.59 8.97
N ASP A 104 -10.06 3.03 9.40
CA ASP A 104 -9.86 3.68 10.70
C ASP A 104 -9.02 4.98 10.57
N PRO A 105 -9.65 6.17 10.58
CA PRO A 105 -8.95 7.44 10.43
C PRO A 105 -8.02 7.78 11.60
N GLY A 106 -8.05 7.00 12.68
CA GLY A 106 -7.17 7.15 13.83
C GLY A 106 -5.77 6.56 13.64
N LEU A 107 -5.51 5.79 12.58
CA LEU A 107 -4.27 5.02 12.42
C LEU A 107 -3.64 5.19 11.04
N ASP A 108 -2.41 5.71 11.00
CA ASP A 108 -1.64 5.73 9.74
C ASP A 108 -1.26 4.31 9.27
N ASP A 109 -1.35 4.11 7.95
CA ASP A 109 -1.01 2.86 7.28
C ASP A 109 0.48 2.53 7.34
N LYS A 110 0.76 1.23 7.32
CA LYS A 110 2.12 0.67 7.31
C LYS A 110 2.14 -0.56 6.43
N TYR A 111 3.23 -0.76 5.70
CA TYR A 111 3.42 -1.98 4.92
C TYR A 111 4.81 -2.57 5.13
N GLY A 112 4.86 -3.90 5.08
CA GLY A 112 6.07 -4.70 5.21
C GLY A 112 6.61 -5.16 3.87
N TYR A 113 7.89 -5.53 3.85
CA TYR A 113 8.51 -6.22 2.73
C TYR A 113 9.54 -7.23 3.24
N PHE A 114 9.75 -8.27 2.43
CA PHE A 114 10.85 -9.21 2.56
C PHE A 114 11.67 -9.19 1.28
N LEU A 115 12.99 -9.17 1.40
CA LEU A 115 13.91 -9.20 0.28
C LEU A 115 14.90 -10.37 0.46
N ALA A 116 15.08 -11.15 -0.58
CA ALA A 116 16.14 -12.15 -0.66
C ALA A 116 17.09 -11.76 -1.81
N SER A 117 18.38 -11.64 -1.51
CA SER A 117 19.39 -11.22 -2.47
C SER A 117 20.58 -12.18 -2.47
N ILE A 118 21.11 -12.46 -3.65
CA ILE A 118 22.36 -13.20 -3.85
C ILE A 118 23.40 -12.21 -4.40
N ALA A 119 24.57 -12.16 -3.77
CA ALA A 119 25.67 -11.31 -4.20
C ALA A 119 26.88 -12.17 -4.60
N PHE A 120 27.42 -11.91 -5.79
CA PHE A 120 28.65 -12.53 -6.28
C PHE A 120 29.80 -11.51 -6.20
N ARG A 121 30.88 -11.88 -5.52
CA ARG A 121 32.12 -11.10 -5.54
C ARG A 121 32.94 -11.54 -6.75
N VAL A 122 33.01 -10.67 -7.75
CA VAL A 122 33.92 -10.83 -8.89
C VAL A 122 35.29 -10.24 -8.49
N SER A 123 36.17 -11.08 -7.96
CA SER A 123 37.56 -10.72 -7.65
C SER A 123 38.52 -11.62 -8.40
N LYS A 124 39.64 -11.05 -8.88
CA LYS A 124 40.80 -11.81 -9.34
C LYS A 124 41.38 -12.60 -8.15
N LYS A 125 42.06 -13.73 -8.40
CA LYS A 125 42.75 -14.46 -7.33
C LYS A 125 43.75 -13.50 -6.65
N PRO A 126 43.94 -13.57 -5.32
CA PRO A 126 44.89 -12.72 -4.58
C PRO A 126 46.32 -12.76 -5.14
N THR A 127 46.66 -13.78 -5.92
CA THR A 127 47.99 -14.05 -6.47
C THR A 127 48.26 -13.43 -7.84
N SER A 128 47.31 -12.73 -8.46
CA SER A 128 47.56 -12.08 -9.76
C SER A 128 47.65 -10.57 -9.61
N CYS A 129 48.85 -10.02 -9.75
CA CYS A 129 49.06 -8.59 -9.88
C CYS A 129 48.29 -8.03 -11.09
N TRP A 130 47.92 -6.75 -11.02
CA TRP A 130 47.59 -5.98 -12.20
C TRP A 130 48.90 -5.63 -12.88
N ASN A 131 49.21 -6.24 -14.03
CA ASN A 131 50.27 -5.71 -14.86
C ASN A 131 49.79 -4.32 -15.31
N GLN A 132 50.50 -3.28 -14.84
CA GLN A 132 50.40 -1.93 -15.36
C GLN A 132 51.00 -1.86 -16.76
#